data_AF-A0A959S712-F1
#
_entry.id   AF-A0A959S712-F1
#
_cell.length_a   1.000
_cell.length_b   1.000
_cell.length_c   1.000
_cell.angle_alpha   90.00
_cell.angle_beta   90.00
_cell.angle_gamma   90.00
#
_symmetry.space_group_name_H-M   'P 1'
#
loop_
_entity.id
_entity.type
_entity.pdbx_description
1 polymer ?
#
loop_
_entity_poly.entity_id
_entity_poly.type
_entity_poly.pdbx_seq_one_letter_code
_entity_poly.pdbx_strand_id
1 'polypeptide(L)'
;IVAGPLVFDKPLHLVGAGIHPDSSGVTAATTVGTSGSPSNGIQLTTGASGSTFTGIIFSPSSSGATMYFGTSDVDDDPTGLVFQRCEFKRGFYMGYAEGAKGSGTFDGCVFRAGGNQFAGRGSRAVVTRCIFDNCGINIFRPSGLFLKNCVILNQGLTNSENAVVQNCVFTNATAPLWQVSGVQISNCLLTSPTMFSNSSYSSETNNIYGVAAATIFMDEADNVYQYSDDLQLAPSSGGLGAGNDGTDIGIYGTNAPAKTGAMPYNPHYQQAAIDPATNTNGELPVQIRTAAQSY
;
A
#
# COMPACT_ATOMS: atom_id res chain seq x y z
N ILE A 1 -15.33 12.86 -7.74
CA ILE A 1 -14.65 13.86 -6.89
C ILE A 1 -15.72 14.67 -6.16
N VAL A 2 -15.60 14.86 -4.85
CA VAL A 2 -16.53 15.64 -4.02
C VAL A 2 -15.87 16.95 -3.63
N ALA A 3 -16.61 18.06 -3.67
CA ALA A 3 -16.14 19.33 -3.13
C ALA A 3 -16.36 19.34 -1.60
N GLY A 4 -15.29 19.55 -0.82
CA GLY A 4 -15.35 19.39 0.64
C GLY A 4 -14.82 18.04 1.13
N PRO A 5 -14.79 17.82 2.46
CA PRO A 5 -14.41 16.53 3.02
C PRO A 5 -15.42 15.45 2.62
N LEU A 6 -14.94 14.20 2.49
CA LEU A 6 -15.79 13.03 2.32
C LEU A 6 -15.74 12.21 3.60
N VAL A 7 -16.86 12.07 4.29
CA VAL A 7 -16.96 11.34 5.57
C VAL A 7 -17.64 10.01 5.38
N PHE A 8 -16.97 8.95 5.81
CA PHE A 8 -17.56 7.64 6.02
C PHE A 8 -17.87 7.51 7.52
N ASP A 9 -19.16 7.42 7.85
CA ASP A 9 -19.67 7.37 9.22
C ASP A 9 -20.38 6.05 9.56
N LYS A 10 -20.41 5.11 8.62
CA LYS A 10 -21.05 3.81 8.71
C LYS A 10 -20.19 2.75 8.03
N PRO A 11 -20.33 1.46 8.40
CA PRO A 11 -19.63 0.39 7.73
C PRO A 11 -20.04 0.33 6.25
N LEU A 12 -19.07 0.40 5.35
CA LEU A 12 -19.28 0.28 3.90
C LEU A 12 -18.34 -0.74 3.30
N HIS A 13 -18.80 -1.40 2.25
CA HIS A 13 -18.02 -2.37 1.48
C HIS A 13 -17.97 -1.90 0.04
N LEU A 14 -16.86 -1.30 -0.37
CA LEU A 14 -16.69 -0.70 -1.68
C LEU A 14 -15.70 -1.51 -2.53
N VAL A 15 -16.12 -1.84 -3.74
CA VAL A 15 -15.32 -2.58 -4.72
C VAL A 15 -15.20 -1.71 -5.97
N GLY A 16 -13.97 -1.30 -6.26
CA GLY A 16 -13.61 -0.57 -7.46
C GLY A 16 -13.20 -1.48 -8.61
N ALA A 17 -12.93 -0.87 -9.76
CA ALA A 17 -12.51 -1.54 -10.98
C ALA A 17 -11.03 -1.97 -10.99
N GLY A 18 -10.25 -1.60 -9.97
CA GLY A 18 -8.81 -1.82 -9.94
C GLY A 18 -8.02 -0.54 -10.13
N ILE A 19 -6.76 -0.57 -9.69
CA ILE A 19 -5.86 0.59 -9.68
C ILE A 19 -4.92 0.62 -10.90
N HIS A 20 -4.65 -0.53 -11.52
CA HIS A 20 -3.70 -0.64 -12.62
C HIS A 20 -4.37 -0.34 -13.96
N PRO A 21 -3.69 0.31 -14.92
CA PRO A 21 -4.21 0.52 -16.27
C PRO A 21 -4.69 -0.77 -16.94
N ASP A 22 -3.92 -1.86 -16.89
CA ASP A 22 -4.38 -3.16 -17.43
C ASP A 22 -5.63 -3.73 -16.76
N SER A 23 -5.83 -3.46 -15.46
CA SER A 23 -7.02 -3.89 -14.71
C SER A 23 -8.25 -3.05 -14.98
N SER A 24 -8.04 -1.82 -15.39
CA SER A 24 -9.07 -0.79 -15.50
C SER A 24 -9.18 -0.21 -16.91
N GLY A 25 -8.44 -0.73 -17.89
CA GLY A 25 -8.27 -0.11 -19.21
C GLY A 25 -9.56 -0.04 -20.01
N VAL A 26 -10.50 -0.95 -19.74
CA VAL A 26 -11.83 -0.95 -20.37
C VAL A 26 -12.86 -0.14 -19.59
N THR A 27 -12.78 -0.12 -18.25
CA THR A 27 -13.81 0.49 -17.37
C THR A 27 -13.41 1.81 -16.71
N ALA A 28 -12.17 2.25 -16.92
CA ALA A 28 -11.45 3.24 -16.12
C ALA A 28 -11.32 2.86 -14.63
N ALA A 29 -10.27 3.39 -13.97
CA ALA A 29 -10.03 3.12 -12.56
C ALA A 29 -11.09 3.82 -11.67
N THR A 30 -11.56 3.13 -10.64
CA THR A 30 -12.46 3.74 -9.66
C THR A 30 -11.66 4.68 -8.76
N THR A 31 -11.92 5.98 -8.89
CA THR A 31 -11.23 7.02 -8.12
C THR A 31 -12.19 7.74 -7.17
N VAL A 32 -11.87 7.72 -5.88
CA VAL A 32 -12.54 8.51 -4.83
C VAL A 32 -11.61 9.65 -4.45
N GLY A 33 -12.09 10.89 -4.49
CA GLY A 33 -11.27 12.04 -4.20
C GLY A 33 -12.08 13.24 -3.76
N THR A 34 -11.43 14.13 -3.05
CA THR A 34 -11.96 15.37 -2.51
C THR A 34 -11.21 16.56 -3.08
N SER A 35 -11.84 17.74 -3.08
CA SER A 35 -11.20 19.00 -3.50
C SER A 35 -11.50 20.16 -2.53
N GLY A 36 -10.72 21.23 -2.64
CA GLY A 36 -10.87 22.45 -1.84
C GLY A 36 -9.72 22.67 -0.85
N SER A 37 -10.01 22.77 0.44
CA SER A 37 -9.01 23.02 1.50
C SER A 37 -8.11 21.80 1.77
N PRO A 38 -6.86 21.97 2.23
CA PRO A 38 -6.02 20.90 2.79
C PRO A 38 -6.72 20.05 3.86
N SER A 39 -7.64 20.63 4.61
CA SER A 39 -8.44 19.93 5.64
C SER A 39 -9.51 19.00 5.05
N ASN A 40 -9.83 19.12 3.76
CA ASN A 40 -10.87 18.36 3.08
C ASN A 40 -10.36 16.99 2.61
N GLY A 41 -9.79 16.21 3.52
CA GLY A 41 -9.42 14.83 3.21
C GLY A 41 -10.61 13.88 3.15
N ILE A 42 -10.31 12.60 3.00
CA ILE A 42 -11.30 11.52 3.10
C ILE A 42 -11.20 10.96 4.52
N GLN A 43 -12.32 10.94 5.24
CA GLN A 43 -12.39 10.71 6.67
C GLN A 43 -13.14 9.41 6.96
N LEU A 44 -12.58 8.56 7.80
CA LEU A 44 -13.18 7.31 8.27
C LEU A 44 -13.40 7.41 9.77
N THR A 45 -14.60 7.72 10.20
CA THR A 45 -14.89 7.87 11.65
C THR A 45 -15.01 6.52 12.34
N THR A 46 -15.02 6.48 13.67
CA THR A 46 -15.27 5.26 14.46
C THR A 46 -16.52 4.50 14.00
N GLY A 47 -17.56 5.19 13.55
CA GLY A 47 -18.78 4.59 13.00
C GLY A 47 -18.56 3.77 11.71
N ALA A 48 -17.47 4.00 10.99
CA ALA A 48 -17.08 3.24 9.80
C ALA A 48 -16.32 1.93 10.09
N SER A 49 -16.19 1.54 11.36
CA SER A 49 -15.54 0.28 11.74
C SER A 49 -16.08 -0.93 10.94
N GLY A 50 -15.19 -1.83 10.53
CA GLY A 50 -15.52 -3.00 9.72
C GLY A 50 -15.68 -2.72 8.21
N SER A 51 -15.46 -1.49 7.74
CA SER A 51 -15.52 -1.19 6.31
C SER A 51 -14.43 -1.90 5.51
N THR A 52 -14.74 -2.26 4.27
CA THR A 52 -13.78 -2.85 3.34
C THR A 52 -13.73 -2.07 2.04
N PHE A 53 -12.52 -1.91 1.50
CA PHE A 53 -12.26 -1.19 0.26
C PHE A 53 -11.33 -2.02 -0.61
N THR A 54 -11.70 -2.24 -1.87
CA THR A 54 -10.89 -3.02 -2.80
C THR A 54 -10.76 -2.35 -4.15
N GLY A 55 -9.55 -2.24 -4.70
CA GLY A 55 -9.36 -1.78 -6.09
C GLY A 55 -9.75 -0.33 -6.33
N ILE A 56 -9.56 0.55 -5.35
CA ILE A 56 -9.93 1.98 -5.41
C ILE A 56 -8.68 2.84 -5.32
N ILE A 57 -8.62 3.88 -6.15
CA ILE A 57 -7.64 4.97 -6.04
C ILE A 57 -8.25 6.07 -5.15
N PHE A 58 -7.60 6.37 -4.03
CA PHE A 58 -7.92 7.49 -3.18
C PHE A 58 -7.02 8.68 -3.51
N SER A 59 -7.63 9.73 -4.08
CA SER A 59 -6.94 10.88 -4.67
C SER A 59 -7.52 12.22 -4.18
N PRO A 60 -7.32 12.58 -2.91
CA PRO A 60 -7.59 13.95 -2.46
C PRO A 60 -6.67 14.91 -3.23
N SER A 61 -7.23 15.98 -3.81
CA SER A 61 -6.50 16.82 -4.78
C SER A 61 -5.72 17.97 -4.15
N SER A 62 -6.08 18.39 -2.95
CA SER A 62 -5.51 19.58 -2.30
C SER A 62 -4.17 19.29 -1.64
N SER A 63 -3.24 20.25 -1.69
CA SER A 63 -1.96 20.11 -0.99
C SER A 63 -2.19 19.89 0.50
N GLY A 64 -1.55 18.88 1.09
CA GLY A 64 -1.76 18.49 2.50
C GLY A 64 -3.00 17.64 2.78
N ALA A 65 -3.95 17.52 1.84
CA ALA A 65 -5.07 16.61 2.02
C ALA A 65 -4.62 15.15 1.93
N THR A 66 -5.21 14.30 2.77
CA THR A 66 -4.89 12.87 2.89
C THR A 66 -6.15 12.08 3.24
N MET A 67 -6.01 10.77 3.39
CA MET A 67 -7.00 9.95 4.09
C MET A 67 -6.69 9.91 5.57
N TYR A 68 -7.70 10.01 6.42
CA TYR A 68 -7.49 9.88 7.85
C TYR A 68 -8.63 9.20 8.60
N PHE A 69 -8.30 8.64 9.76
CA PHE A 69 -9.29 8.22 10.74
C PHE A 69 -9.81 9.42 11.51
N GLY A 70 -11.13 9.45 11.70
CA GLY A 70 -11.85 10.49 12.43
C GLY A 70 -12.07 11.78 11.67
N THR A 71 -12.98 12.59 12.19
CA THR A 71 -13.08 14.02 11.87
C THR A 71 -12.46 14.88 12.97
N SER A 72 -12.20 14.27 14.13
CA SER A 72 -11.67 14.82 15.36
C SER A 72 -10.98 13.70 16.18
N ASP A 73 -10.42 14.04 17.33
CA ASP A 73 -9.91 13.09 18.32
C ASP A 73 -11.00 12.34 19.10
N VAL A 74 -12.28 12.66 18.86
CA VAL A 74 -13.44 11.98 19.49
C VAL A 74 -13.87 10.75 18.70
N ASP A 75 -13.53 10.69 17.40
CA ASP A 75 -14.05 9.70 16.45
C ASP A 75 -12.96 9.09 15.54
N ASP A 76 -11.70 9.11 15.96
CA ASP A 76 -10.55 8.62 15.19
C ASP A 76 -10.10 7.19 15.52
N ASP A 77 -11.01 6.40 16.11
CA ASP A 77 -10.79 5.01 16.51
C ASP A 77 -11.58 3.98 15.66
N PRO A 78 -11.68 4.07 14.32
CA PRO A 78 -12.29 3.01 13.53
C PRO A 78 -11.45 1.74 13.62
N THR A 79 -12.10 0.59 13.77
CA THR A 79 -11.42 -0.71 13.90
C THR A 79 -11.87 -1.68 12.83
N GLY A 80 -11.01 -2.64 12.50
CA GLY A 80 -11.32 -3.71 11.55
C GLY A 80 -11.50 -3.22 10.12
N LEU A 81 -10.86 -2.11 9.74
CA LEU A 81 -10.86 -1.65 8.36
C LEU A 81 -9.97 -2.54 7.50
N VAL A 82 -10.40 -2.79 6.26
CA VAL A 82 -9.62 -3.60 5.31
C VAL A 82 -9.49 -2.86 3.99
N PHE A 83 -8.26 -2.68 3.53
CA PHE A 83 -7.92 -2.12 2.24
C PHE A 83 -7.15 -3.17 1.44
N GLN A 84 -7.62 -3.47 0.24
CA GLN A 84 -7.02 -4.47 -0.62
C GLN A 84 -6.80 -3.89 -2.01
N ARG A 85 -5.55 -3.89 -2.50
CA ARG A 85 -5.25 -3.45 -3.87
C ARG A 85 -5.74 -2.02 -4.14
N CYS A 86 -5.66 -1.17 -3.12
CA CYS A 86 -5.99 0.25 -3.20
C CYS A 86 -4.72 1.08 -3.45
N GLU A 87 -4.89 2.26 -4.00
CA GLU A 87 -3.81 3.25 -4.10
C GLU A 87 -4.17 4.50 -3.30
N PHE A 88 -3.22 5.00 -2.51
CA PHE A 88 -3.35 6.24 -1.75
C PHE A 88 -2.40 7.27 -2.34
N LYS A 89 -2.93 8.27 -3.05
CA LYS A 89 -2.10 9.27 -3.76
C LYS A 89 -1.38 10.26 -2.83
N ARG A 90 -1.79 10.37 -1.56
CA ARG A 90 -1.30 11.37 -0.61
C ARG A 90 -1.19 10.85 0.83
N GLY A 91 -0.53 9.71 1.02
CA GLY A 91 -0.38 9.08 2.34
C GLY A 91 -1.70 8.65 2.99
N PHE A 92 -1.62 8.26 4.26
CA PHE A 92 -2.77 7.85 5.07
C PHE A 92 -2.44 8.00 6.56
N TYR A 93 -3.28 8.68 7.32
CA TYR A 93 -3.12 8.84 8.77
C TYR A 93 -4.16 8.01 9.54
N MET A 94 -3.70 7.03 10.29
CA MET A 94 -4.56 6.16 11.11
C MET A 94 -4.92 6.82 12.44
N GLY A 95 -5.29 8.08 12.42
CA GLY A 95 -5.72 8.85 13.60
C GLY A 95 -5.81 10.33 13.26
N TYR A 96 -6.69 11.04 13.94
CA TYR A 96 -6.72 12.50 13.88
C TYR A 96 -5.63 13.07 14.79
N ALA A 97 -5.45 12.49 15.98
CA ALA A 97 -4.40 12.82 16.93
C ALA A 97 -3.52 11.61 17.28
N GLU A 98 -2.33 11.84 17.87
CA GLU A 98 -1.57 10.75 18.49
C GLU A 98 -2.33 10.22 19.71
N GLY A 99 -2.34 8.90 19.88
CA GLY A 99 -3.09 8.23 20.94
C GLY A 99 -4.37 7.55 20.45
N ALA A 100 -4.66 7.64 19.15
CA ALA A 100 -5.70 6.88 18.48
C ALA A 100 -5.49 5.36 18.69
N LYS A 101 -6.58 4.62 18.60
CA LYS A 101 -6.69 3.17 18.88
C LYS A 101 -7.38 2.43 17.76
N GLY A 102 -7.47 3.05 16.59
CA GLY A 102 -8.01 2.43 15.39
C GLY A 102 -7.19 1.24 14.91
N SER A 103 -7.73 0.51 13.93
CA SER A 103 -7.03 -0.60 13.29
C SER A 103 -7.38 -0.78 11.83
N GLY A 104 -6.37 -1.15 11.04
CA GLY A 104 -6.50 -1.37 9.61
C GLY A 104 -5.62 -2.51 9.10
N THR A 105 -6.13 -3.25 8.12
CA THR A 105 -5.36 -4.20 7.32
C THR A 105 -5.18 -3.64 5.92
N PHE A 106 -3.96 -3.63 5.42
CA PHE A 106 -3.60 -3.14 4.10
C PHE A 106 -2.87 -4.26 3.37
N ASP A 107 -3.47 -4.73 2.28
CA ASP A 107 -2.92 -5.83 1.50
C ASP A 107 -2.81 -5.47 0.02
N GLY A 108 -1.61 -5.62 -0.54
CA GLY A 108 -1.40 -5.32 -1.96
C GLY A 108 -1.61 -3.85 -2.33
N CYS A 109 -1.52 -2.92 -1.37
CA CYS A 109 -1.81 -1.50 -1.59
C CYS A 109 -0.56 -0.72 -2.03
N VAL A 110 -0.79 0.42 -2.68
CA VAL A 110 0.26 1.37 -3.08
C VAL A 110 0.08 2.67 -2.32
N PHE A 111 1.10 3.09 -1.58
CA PHE A 111 1.12 4.37 -0.87
C PHE A 111 2.09 5.33 -1.56
N ARG A 112 1.54 6.39 -2.15
CA ARG A 112 2.32 7.52 -2.67
C ARG A 112 2.42 8.56 -1.58
N ALA A 113 3.57 9.21 -1.46
CA ALA A 113 3.75 10.28 -0.49
C ALA A 113 2.73 11.40 -0.71
N GLY A 114 2.71 11.96 -1.92
CA GLY A 114 1.94 13.17 -2.22
C GLY A 114 2.16 14.28 -1.19
N GLY A 115 3.38 14.39 -0.64
CA GLY A 115 3.70 15.33 0.44
C GLY A 115 3.27 14.91 1.86
N ASN A 116 2.78 13.68 2.04
CA ASN A 116 2.33 13.10 3.31
C ASN A 116 3.01 11.74 3.56
N GLN A 117 2.63 11.09 4.66
CA GLN A 117 3.19 9.83 5.15
C GLN A 117 2.10 8.77 5.39
N PHE A 118 2.52 7.53 5.60
CA PHE A 118 1.70 6.49 6.21
C PHE A 118 1.94 6.53 7.73
N ALA A 119 1.02 7.12 8.48
CA ALA A 119 1.21 7.38 9.91
C ALA A 119 0.25 6.58 10.79
N GLY A 120 0.79 5.90 11.81
CA GLY A 120 0.01 5.11 12.75
C GLY A 120 -0.77 5.93 13.78
N ARG A 121 -0.15 7.00 14.33
CA ARG A 121 -0.74 7.88 15.37
C ARG A 121 -1.32 7.15 16.58
N GLY A 122 -0.77 5.97 16.92
CA GLY A 122 -1.27 5.12 18.02
C GLY A 122 -2.07 3.90 17.55
N SER A 123 -2.62 3.96 16.34
CA SER A 123 -3.39 2.86 15.75
C SER A 123 -2.52 1.69 15.31
N ARG A 124 -3.19 0.58 15.02
CA ARG A 124 -2.58 -0.70 14.64
C ARG A 124 -2.78 -1.01 13.16
N ALA A 125 -1.71 -1.38 12.46
CA ALA A 125 -1.73 -1.78 11.08
C ALA A 125 -1.13 -3.18 10.87
N VAL A 126 -1.80 -3.98 10.07
CA VAL A 126 -1.23 -5.15 9.40
C VAL A 126 -1.04 -4.77 7.94
N VAL A 127 0.20 -4.77 7.47
CA VAL A 127 0.56 -4.31 6.13
C VAL A 127 1.31 -5.42 5.42
N THR A 128 0.72 -5.95 4.36
CA THR A 128 1.26 -7.06 3.57
C THR A 128 1.32 -6.72 2.10
N ARG A 129 2.41 -7.11 1.43
CA ARG A 129 2.54 -6.96 -0.04
C ARG A 129 2.31 -5.53 -0.55
N CYS A 130 2.57 -4.53 0.28
CA CYS A 130 2.35 -3.14 -0.07
C CYS A 130 3.62 -2.50 -0.63
N ILE A 131 3.43 -1.49 -1.46
CA ILE A 131 4.49 -0.65 -2.02
C ILE A 131 4.38 0.73 -1.38
N PHE A 132 5.47 1.21 -0.79
CA PHE A 132 5.61 2.57 -0.29
C PHE A 132 6.52 3.34 -1.24
N ASP A 133 5.91 4.16 -2.09
CA ASP A 133 6.61 4.98 -3.07
C ASP A 133 6.84 6.38 -2.51
N ASN A 134 8.08 6.60 -2.05
CA ASN A 134 8.51 7.83 -1.40
C ASN A 134 7.63 8.23 -0.18
N CYS A 135 6.77 7.33 0.29
CA CYS A 135 5.87 7.52 1.42
C CYS A 135 6.48 6.95 2.70
N GLY A 136 6.94 7.81 3.61
CA GLY A 136 7.51 7.39 4.89
C GLY A 136 6.49 6.70 5.79
N ILE A 137 6.93 5.69 6.53
CA ILE A 137 6.13 5.01 7.56
C ILE A 137 6.49 5.62 8.91
N ASN A 138 5.50 6.08 9.68
CA ASN A 138 5.77 6.92 10.85
C ASN A 138 4.78 6.70 12.00
N ILE A 139 5.21 6.97 13.24
CA ILE A 139 4.33 7.10 14.43
C ILE A 139 3.49 5.84 14.71
N PHE A 140 4.05 4.64 14.50
CA PHE A 140 3.45 3.40 14.96
C PHE A 140 3.96 3.07 16.36
N ARG A 141 3.48 3.81 17.35
CA ARG A 141 3.86 3.66 18.76
C ARG A 141 2.62 3.77 19.65
N PRO A 142 2.49 2.97 20.73
CA PRO A 142 3.54 2.14 21.31
C PRO A 142 3.73 0.74 20.71
N SER A 143 2.87 0.20 19.83
CA SER A 143 3.07 -1.17 19.28
C SER A 143 2.34 -1.47 17.96
N GLY A 144 2.22 -0.46 17.11
CA GLY A 144 1.17 -0.41 16.10
C GLY A 144 1.40 -1.10 14.76
N LEU A 145 2.49 -1.82 14.50
CA LEU A 145 2.80 -2.22 13.11
C LEU A 145 3.30 -3.66 12.95
N PHE A 146 2.61 -4.41 12.10
CA PHE A 146 3.15 -5.61 11.45
C PHE A 146 3.31 -5.33 9.96
N LEU A 147 4.55 -5.33 9.48
CA LEU A 147 4.92 -5.06 8.09
C LEU A 147 5.60 -6.30 7.51
N LYS A 148 4.97 -6.95 6.53
CA LYS A 148 5.50 -8.18 5.93
C LYS A 148 5.47 -8.15 4.41
N ASN A 149 6.53 -8.62 3.76
CA ASN A 149 6.59 -8.74 2.31
C ASN A 149 6.31 -7.43 1.57
N CYS A 150 6.82 -6.30 2.06
CA CYS A 150 6.59 -4.98 1.46
C CYS A 150 7.84 -4.45 0.76
N VAL A 151 7.66 -3.51 -0.16
CA VAL A 151 8.75 -2.76 -0.82
C VAL A 151 8.64 -1.29 -0.40
N ILE A 152 9.71 -0.75 0.16
CA ILE A 152 9.80 0.63 0.65
C ILE A 152 10.86 1.36 -0.16
N LEU A 153 10.40 2.20 -1.09
CA LEU A 153 11.24 2.93 -2.01
C LEU A 153 11.68 4.27 -1.41
N ASN A 154 12.99 4.47 -1.30
CA ASN A 154 13.64 5.71 -0.84
C ASN A 154 13.14 6.24 0.53
N GLN A 155 12.57 5.36 1.35
CA GLN A 155 11.96 5.71 2.63
C GLN A 155 12.23 4.63 3.67
N GLY A 156 11.68 4.83 4.86
CA GLY A 156 11.90 3.96 5.99
C GLY A 156 10.79 4.04 7.03
N LEU A 157 11.06 3.38 8.17
CA LEU A 157 10.21 3.37 9.34
C LEU A 157 10.79 4.31 10.39
N THR A 158 9.97 5.25 10.85
CA THR A 158 10.40 6.30 11.79
C THR A 158 9.48 6.46 12.98
N ASN A 159 10.00 6.96 14.11
CA ASN A 159 9.24 7.26 15.34
C ASN A 159 8.26 6.17 15.77
N SER A 160 8.67 4.92 15.65
CA SER A 160 7.78 3.77 15.82
C SER A 160 8.33 2.81 16.86
N GLU A 161 7.43 2.15 17.57
CA GLU A 161 7.78 1.28 18.69
C GLU A 161 7.16 -0.10 18.49
N ASN A 162 7.91 -1.14 18.90
CA ASN A 162 7.46 -2.53 18.94
C ASN A 162 6.84 -3.02 17.62
N ALA A 163 7.35 -2.51 16.48
CA ALA A 163 6.95 -2.99 15.17
C ALA A 163 7.63 -4.31 14.84
N VAL A 164 6.95 -5.15 14.05
CA VAL A 164 7.51 -6.37 13.48
C VAL A 164 7.63 -6.18 11.97
N VAL A 165 8.85 -6.27 11.45
CA VAL A 165 9.17 -6.03 10.04
C VAL A 165 9.83 -7.28 9.46
N GLN A 166 9.23 -7.91 8.45
CA GLN A 166 9.69 -9.19 7.92
C GLN A 166 9.65 -9.24 6.40
N ASN A 167 10.63 -9.89 5.77
CA ASN A 167 10.63 -10.16 4.33
C ASN A 167 10.44 -8.88 3.47
N CYS A 168 10.93 -7.72 3.94
CA CYS A 168 10.74 -6.43 3.26
C CYS A 168 11.99 -5.98 2.51
N VAL A 169 11.79 -5.15 1.48
CA VAL A 169 12.87 -4.48 0.75
C VAL A 169 12.89 -3.00 1.13
N PHE A 170 14.07 -2.46 1.45
CA PHE A 170 14.29 -1.02 1.68
C PHE A 170 15.35 -0.50 0.71
N THR A 171 15.00 0.48 -0.12
CA THR A 171 15.95 1.10 -1.06
C THR A 171 16.49 2.45 -0.61
N ASN A 172 16.21 2.85 0.64
CA ASN A 172 16.85 4.00 1.26
C ASN A 172 18.36 3.73 1.38
N ALA A 173 19.18 4.63 0.84
CA ALA A 173 20.64 4.51 0.92
C ALA A 173 21.19 4.73 2.34
N THR A 174 20.42 5.43 3.18
CA THR A 174 20.72 5.64 4.61
C THR A 174 19.99 4.61 5.48
N ALA A 175 20.31 4.57 6.78
CA ALA A 175 19.64 3.69 7.73
C ALA A 175 18.11 3.87 7.66
N PRO A 176 17.34 2.87 7.19
CA PRO A 176 15.91 3.03 6.96
C PRO A 176 15.10 3.06 8.26
N LEU A 177 15.66 2.62 9.39
CA LEU A 177 14.98 2.69 10.68
C LEU A 177 15.59 3.82 11.52
N TRP A 178 14.80 4.87 11.76
CA TRP A 178 15.24 6.06 12.51
C TRP A 178 14.31 6.41 13.66
N GLN A 179 14.87 6.67 14.85
CA GLN A 179 14.05 6.92 16.06
C GLN A 179 13.04 5.81 16.33
N VAL A 180 13.46 4.56 16.18
CA VAL A 180 12.62 3.41 16.52
C VAL A 180 13.07 2.77 17.84
N SER A 181 12.12 2.10 18.51
CA SER A 181 12.42 1.35 19.73
C SER A 181 11.71 0.00 19.79
N GLY A 182 12.36 -1.04 20.29
CA GLY A 182 11.71 -2.36 20.42
C GLY A 182 11.35 -3.03 19.10
N VAL A 183 11.85 -2.55 17.95
CA VAL A 183 11.50 -3.11 16.64
C VAL A 183 12.19 -4.44 16.43
N GLN A 184 11.43 -5.41 15.94
CA GLN A 184 11.92 -6.72 15.52
C GLN A 184 11.96 -6.75 13.99
N ILE A 185 13.16 -6.81 13.41
CA ILE A 185 13.33 -6.83 11.95
C ILE A 185 14.07 -8.08 11.51
N SER A 186 13.51 -8.80 10.54
CA SER A 186 14.17 -10.00 10.02
C SER A 186 13.99 -10.20 8.52
N ASN A 187 14.95 -10.89 7.90
CA ASN A 187 14.85 -11.32 6.51
C ASN A 187 14.54 -10.15 5.56
N CYS A 188 15.14 -8.98 5.79
CA CYS A 188 14.97 -7.81 4.94
C CYS A 188 16.17 -7.61 4.02
N LEU A 189 15.92 -7.04 2.84
CA LEU A 189 16.92 -6.70 1.84
C LEU A 189 17.09 -5.18 1.78
N LEU A 190 18.32 -4.69 1.90
CA LEU A 190 18.61 -3.28 2.07
C LEU A 190 19.70 -2.79 1.13
N THR A 191 19.49 -1.60 0.55
CA THR A 191 20.56 -0.86 -0.11
C THR A 191 21.54 -0.23 0.89
N SER A 192 21.06 0.13 2.08
CA SER A 192 21.89 0.75 3.10
C SER A 192 22.88 -0.26 3.71
N PRO A 193 24.11 0.17 4.05
CA PRO A 193 25.04 -0.66 4.82
C PRO A 193 24.66 -0.76 6.31
N THR A 194 23.69 0.01 6.78
CA THR A 194 23.25 0.00 8.18
C THR A 194 21.72 -0.04 8.28
N MET A 195 21.20 -0.67 9.34
CA MET A 195 19.74 -0.72 9.58
C MET A 195 19.24 0.51 10.32
N PHE A 196 19.92 0.85 11.42
CA PHE A 196 19.40 1.73 12.45
C PHE A 196 20.17 3.05 12.54
N SER A 197 19.45 4.12 12.86
CA SER A 197 20.00 5.40 13.29
C SER A 197 19.15 5.96 14.44
N ASN A 198 19.79 6.50 15.48
CA ASN A 198 19.11 7.03 16.67
C ASN A 198 18.02 6.09 17.23
N SER A 199 18.30 4.79 17.31
CA SER A 199 17.32 3.76 17.67
C SER A 199 17.82 2.93 18.85
N SER A 200 16.90 2.35 19.61
CA SER A 200 17.20 1.63 20.86
C SER A 200 16.42 0.33 20.96
N TYR A 201 16.90 -0.62 21.77
CA TYR A 201 16.19 -1.85 22.15
C TYR A 201 15.60 -2.68 20.98
N SER A 202 16.11 -2.50 19.77
CA SER A 202 15.65 -3.18 18.57
C SER A 202 16.53 -4.40 18.29
N SER A 203 15.97 -5.40 17.64
CA SER A 203 16.66 -6.65 17.29
C SER A 203 16.57 -6.92 15.81
N GLU A 204 17.67 -7.39 15.22
CA GLU A 204 17.74 -7.74 13.81
C GLU A 204 18.26 -9.16 13.58
N THR A 205 17.78 -9.84 12.54
CA THR A 205 18.20 -11.22 12.21
C THR A 205 18.05 -11.50 10.72
N ASN A 206 19.07 -12.13 10.12
CA ASN A 206 19.04 -12.56 8.71
C ASN A 206 18.73 -11.46 7.68
N ASN A 207 19.13 -10.20 7.96
CA ASN A 207 19.02 -9.11 6.99
C ASN A 207 20.23 -9.06 6.06
N ILE A 208 20.03 -8.58 4.85
CA ILE A 208 21.03 -8.47 3.79
C ILE A 208 21.27 -6.98 3.51
N TYR A 209 22.50 -6.52 3.67
CA TYR A 209 22.88 -5.10 3.64
C TYR A 209 23.70 -4.72 2.41
N GLY A 210 23.73 -3.41 2.11
CA GLY A 210 24.65 -2.84 1.12
C GLY A 210 24.43 -3.35 -0.30
N VAL A 211 23.21 -3.77 -0.63
CA VAL A 211 22.88 -4.31 -1.95
C VAL A 211 22.77 -3.15 -2.95
N ALA A 212 23.38 -3.29 -4.12
CA ALA A 212 23.26 -2.29 -5.16
C ALA A 212 21.79 -2.20 -5.63
N ALA A 213 21.22 -1.01 -5.69
CA ALA A 213 19.80 -0.82 -6.05
C ALA A 213 19.45 -1.50 -7.39
N ALA A 214 20.30 -1.34 -8.40
CA ALA A 214 20.14 -1.91 -9.73
C ALA A 214 20.19 -3.45 -9.79
N THR A 215 20.51 -4.14 -8.69
CA THR A 215 20.53 -5.62 -8.63
C THR A 215 19.39 -6.21 -7.82
N ILE A 216 18.50 -5.37 -7.27
CA ILE A 216 17.42 -5.83 -6.41
C ILE A 216 16.27 -6.38 -7.26
N PHE A 217 15.79 -5.58 -8.21
CA PHE A 217 14.59 -5.84 -9.00
C PHE A 217 14.90 -6.14 -10.47
N MET A 218 13.96 -6.79 -11.16
CA MET A 218 14.02 -7.05 -12.60
C MET A 218 13.98 -5.76 -13.42
N ASP A 219 13.07 -4.84 -13.08
CA ASP A 219 12.92 -3.55 -13.76
C ASP A 219 12.38 -2.48 -12.79
N GLU A 220 13.28 -1.88 -12.03
CA GLU A 220 13.06 -0.69 -11.19
C GLU A 220 14.46 -0.10 -10.87
N ALA A 221 14.69 1.17 -11.21
CA ALA A 221 16.04 1.75 -11.14
C ALA A 221 16.10 3.19 -10.60
N ASP A 222 14.96 3.85 -10.40
CA ASP A 222 14.90 5.28 -10.05
C ASP A 222 14.28 5.56 -8.67
N ASN A 223 13.88 4.50 -7.96
CA ASN A 223 13.18 4.50 -6.68
C ASN A 223 11.82 5.23 -6.74
N VAL A 224 11.14 5.20 -7.88
CA VAL A 224 9.82 5.79 -8.06
C VAL A 224 8.90 4.77 -8.71
N TYR A 225 7.95 4.25 -7.94
CA TYR A 225 7.08 3.18 -8.44
C TYR A 225 6.25 3.62 -9.65
N GLN A 226 6.31 2.88 -10.74
CA GLN A 226 5.46 3.02 -11.92
C GLN A 226 4.71 1.71 -12.15
N TYR A 227 3.55 1.78 -12.78
CA TYR A 227 2.79 0.57 -13.10
C TYR A 227 3.51 -0.34 -14.11
N SER A 228 4.49 0.19 -14.84
CA SER A 228 5.37 -0.57 -15.72
C SER A 228 6.48 -1.32 -15.00
N ASP A 229 6.78 -0.99 -13.73
CA ASP A 229 7.92 -1.58 -13.01
C ASP A 229 7.70 -3.06 -12.73
N ASP A 230 8.79 -3.82 -12.82
CA ASP A 230 8.84 -5.21 -12.39
C ASP A 230 9.63 -5.35 -11.08
N LEU A 231 8.89 -5.32 -9.98
CA LEU A 231 9.40 -5.51 -8.63
C LEU A 231 9.66 -6.97 -8.26
N GLN A 232 9.65 -7.92 -9.21
CA GLN A 232 10.22 -9.24 -8.97
C GLN A 232 11.71 -9.10 -8.70
N LEU A 233 12.25 -9.95 -7.83
CA LEU A 233 13.68 -9.91 -7.55
C LEU A 233 14.47 -10.33 -8.78
N ALA A 234 15.56 -9.62 -9.08
CA ALA A 234 16.47 -10.00 -10.15
C ALA A 234 17.10 -11.39 -9.85
N PRO A 235 17.48 -12.18 -10.87
CA PRO A 235 18.09 -13.50 -10.69
C PRO A 235 19.37 -13.50 -9.84
N SER A 236 20.07 -12.37 -9.77
CA SER A 236 21.27 -12.18 -8.94
C SER A 236 20.98 -11.59 -7.57
N SER A 237 19.73 -11.28 -7.25
CA SER A 237 19.34 -10.68 -5.98
C SER A 237 19.55 -11.65 -4.82
N GLY A 238 20.23 -11.19 -3.78
CA GLY A 238 20.40 -11.96 -2.55
C GLY A 238 19.10 -12.25 -1.80
N GLY A 239 17.99 -11.60 -2.18
CA GLY A 239 16.68 -11.83 -1.56
C GLY A 239 15.94 -13.08 -2.05
N LEU A 240 16.45 -13.77 -3.08
CA LEU A 240 15.86 -15.01 -3.59
C LEU A 240 15.95 -16.13 -2.56
N GLY A 241 14.81 -16.72 -2.19
CA GLY A 241 14.70 -17.76 -1.15
C GLY A 241 15.11 -17.31 0.26
N ALA A 242 15.32 -16.01 0.49
CA ALA A 242 15.87 -15.49 1.74
C ALA A 242 14.79 -15.08 2.76
N GLY A 243 13.50 -15.27 2.44
CA GLY A 243 12.38 -15.06 3.34
C GLY A 243 12.37 -16.06 4.51
N ASN A 244 11.71 -15.68 5.61
CA ASN A 244 11.64 -16.53 6.81
C ASN A 244 10.83 -17.84 6.64
N ASP A 245 10.15 -18.00 5.51
CA ASP A 245 9.38 -19.15 5.06
C ASP A 245 10.02 -19.84 3.83
N GLY A 246 11.24 -19.45 3.46
CA GLY A 246 11.97 -20.00 2.31
C GLY A 246 11.51 -19.47 0.95
N THR A 247 10.55 -18.54 0.92
CA THR A 247 10.19 -17.79 -0.29
C THR A 247 11.10 -16.56 -0.44
N ASP A 248 10.90 -15.80 -1.50
CA ASP A 248 11.68 -14.58 -1.73
C ASP A 248 11.36 -13.46 -0.70
N ILE A 249 12.19 -12.44 -0.65
CA ILE A 249 11.90 -11.16 0.02
C ILE A 249 11.07 -10.27 -0.93
N GLY A 250 10.16 -9.44 -0.38
CA GLY A 250 9.36 -8.49 -1.15
C GLY A 250 7.95 -8.98 -1.49
N ILE A 251 7.24 -8.24 -2.35
CA ILE A 251 5.80 -8.40 -2.59
C ILE A 251 5.41 -9.71 -3.31
N TYR A 252 6.34 -10.31 -4.04
CA TYR A 252 6.15 -11.60 -4.73
C TYR A 252 6.59 -12.81 -3.90
N GLY A 253 7.28 -12.59 -2.78
CA GLY A 253 7.89 -13.64 -1.99
C GLY A 253 6.98 -14.22 -0.92
N THR A 254 5.88 -14.88 -1.32
CA THR A 254 4.93 -15.52 -0.39
C THR A 254 4.06 -16.54 -1.13
N ASN A 255 3.38 -17.43 -0.39
CA ASN A 255 2.45 -18.42 -0.94
C ASN A 255 1.22 -17.81 -1.66
N ALA A 256 0.96 -16.52 -1.46
CA ALA A 256 -0.05 -15.74 -2.17
C ALA A 256 0.61 -14.44 -2.70
N PRO A 257 1.45 -14.54 -3.75
CA PRO A 257 2.27 -13.43 -4.21
C PRO A 257 1.41 -12.28 -4.73
N ALA A 258 1.93 -11.05 -4.70
CA ALA A 258 1.34 -9.95 -5.46
C ALA A 258 1.18 -10.40 -6.91
N LYS A 259 -0.01 -10.18 -7.48
CA LYS A 259 -0.28 -10.51 -8.88
C LYS A 259 -0.04 -9.25 -9.69
N THR A 260 0.74 -9.36 -10.77
CA THR A 260 0.97 -8.27 -11.72
C THR A 260 -0.37 -7.69 -12.15
N GLY A 261 -0.47 -6.35 -12.19
CA GLY A 261 -1.71 -5.65 -12.53
C GLY A 261 -2.66 -5.38 -11.35
N ALA A 262 -2.35 -5.79 -10.11
CA ALA A 262 -3.12 -5.45 -8.89
C ALA A 262 -4.66 -5.61 -9.04
N MET A 263 -5.09 -6.61 -9.82
CA MET A 263 -6.49 -6.81 -10.21
C MET A 263 -7.35 -7.11 -8.97
N PRO A 264 -8.52 -6.48 -8.80
CA PRO A 264 -9.42 -6.81 -7.71
C PRO A 264 -10.06 -8.21 -7.92
N TYR A 265 -10.71 -8.75 -6.88
CA TYR A 265 -11.26 -10.12 -6.92
C TYR A 265 -12.52 -10.25 -7.80
N ASN A 266 -13.20 -9.13 -8.07
CA ASN A 266 -14.38 -9.13 -8.94
C ASN A 266 -13.99 -9.41 -10.41
N PRO A 267 -14.82 -10.16 -11.15
CA PRO A 267 -14.68 -10.26 -12.59
C PRO A 267 -14.67 -8.87 -13.23
N HIS A 268 -13.70 -8.60 -14.08
CA HIS A 268 -13.57 -7.37 -14.84
C HIS A 268 -13.35 -7.70 -16.32
N TYR A 269 -13.74 -6.77 -17.18
CA TYR A 269 -13.51 -6.85 -18.62
C TYR A 269 -12.06 -6.45 -18.92
N GLN A 270 -11.28 -7.39 -19.44
CA GLN A 270 -9.94 -7.13 -19.99
C GLN A 270 -10.02 -6.57 -21.41
N GLN A 271 -11.05 -6.98 -22.14
CA GLN A 271 -11.29 -6.54 -23.51
C GLN A 271 -12.79 -6.61 -23.79
N ALA A 272 -13.31 -5.59 -24.45
CA ALA A 272 -14.63 -5.60 -25.06
C ALA A 272 -14.52 -5.01 -26.45
N ALA A 273 -14.67 -5.85 -27.48
CA ALA A 273 -14.86 -5.43 -28.86
C ALA A 273 -16.33 -5.69 -29.22
N ILE A 274 -17.07 -4.61 -29.46
CA ILE A 274 -18.45 -4.66 -29.92
C ILE A 274 -18.45 -3.94 -31.26
N ASP A 275 -18.74 -4.65 -32.33
CA ASP A 275 -18.80 -4.06 -33.66
C ASP A 275 -19.91 -2.99 -33.71
N PRO A 276 -19.74 -1.93 -34.51
CA PRO A 276 -20.71 -0.83 -34.55
C PRO A 276 -22.02 -1.21 -35.24
N ALA A 277 -22.08 -2.37 -35.91
CA ALA A 277 -23.24 -2.83 -36.66
C ALA A 277 -23.32 -4.36 -36.70
N THR A 278 -24.49 -4.87 -37.05
CA THR A 278 -24.69 -6.29 -37.29
C THR A 278 -23.96 -6.75 -38.56
N ASN A 279 -23.47 -7.99 -38.55
CA ASN A 279 -22.92 -8.64 -39.71
C ASN A 279 -24.01 -8.91 -40.77
N THR A 280 -23.61 -9.45 -41.92
CA THR A 280 -24.54 -9.79 -43.03
C THR A 280 -25.63 -10.81 -42.65
N ASN A 281 -25.48 -11.52 -41.53
CA ASN A 281 -26.46 -12.47 -40.99
C ASN A 281 -27.39 -11.83 -39.95
N GLY A 282 -27.23 -10.53 -39.64
CA GLY A 282 -28.03 -9.82 -38.65
C GLY A 282 -27.57 -9.99 -37.20
N GLU A 283 -26.39 -10.59 -36.97
CA GLU A 283 -25.83 -10.79 -35.63
C GLU A 283 -24.91 -9.62 -35.28
N LEU A 284 -24.88 -9.15 -34.03
CA LEU A 284 -23.90 -8.14 -33.58
C LEU A 284 -22.64 -8.86 -33.08
N PRO A 285 -21.48 -8.75 -33.77
CA PRO A 285 -20.26 -9.36 -33.28
C PRO A 285 -19.82 -8.72 -31.96
N VAL A 286 -19.67 -9.57 -30.94
CA VAL A 286 -19.24 -9.19 -29.60
C VAL A 286 -18.15 -10.14 -29.16
N GLN A 287 -16.98 -9.61 -28.83
CA GLN A 287 -15.89 -10.33 -28.18
C GLN A 287 -15.59 -9.68 -26.83
N ILE A 288 -15.90 -10.40 -25.76
CA ILE A 288 -15.65 -9.95 -24.40
C ILE A 288 -14.68 -10.94 -23.75
N ARG A 289 -13.55 -10.42 -23.26
CA ARG A 289 -12.63 -11.17 -22.41
C ARG A 289 -12.79 -10.66 -20.98
N THR A 290 -13.14 -11.55 -20.07
CA THR A 290 -13.20 -11.27 -18.64
C THR A 290 -12.09 -12.01 -17.91
N ALA A 291 -11.57 -11.40 -16.84
CA ALA A 291 -10.78 -12.10 -15.85
C ALA A 291 -11.29 -11.78 -14.45
N ALA A 292 -11.17 -12.74 -13.55
CA ALA A 292 -11.33 -12.54 -12.11
C ALA A 292 -10.10 -13.15 -11.45
N GLN A 293 -9.71 -12.63 -10.29
CA GLN A 293 -8.67 -13.27 -9.51
C GLN A 293 -9.28 -13.97 -8.30
N SER A 294 -8.93 -15.24 -8.10
CA SER A 294 -9.09 -15.92 -6.83
C SER A 294 -8.24 -15.24 -5.73
N TYR A 295 -8.75 -15.31 -4.50
CA TYR A 295 -8.09 -14.86 -3.28
C TYR A 295 -6.65 -15.37 -3.18
#